data_AF-A0A964V258-F1
#
_entry.id   AF-A0A964V258-F1
#
_cell.length_a   1.000
_cell.length_b   1.000
_cell.length_c   1.000
_cell.angle_alpha   90.00
_cell.angle_beta   90.00
_cell.angle_gamma   90.00
#
_symmetry.space_group_name_H-M   'P 1'
#
loop_
_entity.id
_entity.type
_entity.pdbx_description
1 polymer ?
#
loop_
_entity_poly.entity_id
_entity_poly.type
_entity_poly.pdbx_seq_one_letter_code
_entity_poly.pdbx_strand_id
1 'polypeptide(L)'
;MNSDPSKITEDMAWQEIRQGTYRVDLWEQALSQSSNDTAMARETYIRLRTQTLRQDVGRLLAGHIRQALADDAPRRADFKSARDLERKT
;
A
#
# COMPACT_ATOMS: atom_id res chain seq x y z
N MET A 1 -1.46 -17.21 12.75
CA MET A 1 -2.38 -16.65 11.75
C MET A 1 -1.55 -16.28 10.54
N ASN A 2 -1.50 -17.15 9.52
CA ASN A 2 -0.75 -16.87 8.29
C ASN A 2 -1.70 -16.08 7.38
N SER A 3 -1.77 -14.77 7.60
CA SER A 3 -2.62 -13.89 6.81
C SER A 3 -1.96 -13.71 5.45
N ASP A 4 -2.33 -14.55 4.48
CA ASP A 4 -1.88 -14.32 3.11
C ASP A 4 -2.39 -12.93 2.68
N PRO A 5 -1.50 -11.96 2.42
CA PRO A 5 -1.89 -10.61 2.05
C PRO A 5 -2.76 -10.61 0.79
N SER A 6 -2.64 -11.65 -0.04
CA SER A 6 -3.46 -11.86 -1.23
C SER A 6 -4.96 -11.95 -0.89
N LYS A 7 -5.31 -12.65 0.20
CA LYS A 7 -6.69 -12.83 0.66
C LYS A 7 -7.28 -11.55 1.22
N ILE A 8 -6.49 -10.79 1.98
CA ILE A 8 -6.92 -9.49 2.53
C ILE A 8 -7.25 -8.51 1.40
N THR A 9 -6.37 -8.42 0.39
CA THR A 9 -6.59 -7.51 -0.75
C THR A 9 -7.83 -7.87 -1.57
N GLU A 10 -8.13 -9.15 -1.67
CA GLU A 10 -9.34 -9.64 -2.34
C GLU A 10 -10.61 -9.35 -1.52
N ASP A 11 -10.58 -9.62 -0.22
CA ASP A 11 -11.69 -9.31 0.71
C ASP A 11 -12.01 -7.80 0.72
N MET A 12 -11.00 -6.95 0.61
CA MET A 12 -11.17 -5.50 0.47
C MET A 12 -11.88 -5.13 -0.83
N ALA A 13 -11.49 -5.70 -1.97
CA ALA A 13 -12.16 -5.46 -3.25
C ALA A 13 -13.63 -5.91 -3.22
N TRP A 14 -13.91 -7.06 -2.60
CA TRP A 14 -15.28 -7.53 -2.37
C TRP A 14 -16.08 -6.62 -1.43
N GLN A 15 -15.44 -6.05 -0.41
CA GLN A 15 -16.08 -5.10 0.48
C GLN A 15 -16.47 -3.81 -0.25
N GLU A 16 -15.62 -3.27 -1.12
CA GLU A 16 -15.94 -2.11 -1.95
C GLU A 16 -17.21 -2.35 -2.79
N ILE A 17 -17.29 -3.51 -3.47
CA ILE A 17 -18.49 -3.90 -4.22
C ILE A 17 -19.73 -3.98 -3.34
N ARG A 18 -19.63 -4.60 -2.16
CA ARG A 18 -20.76 -4.71 -1.22
C ARG A 18 -21.25 -3.36 -0.72
N GLN A 19 -20.34 -2.39 -0.61
CA GLN A 19 -20.64 -1.01 -0.23
C GLN A 19 -21.12 -0.16 -1.42
N GLY A 20 -21.19 -0.73 -2.63
CA GLY A 20 -21.53 0.02 -3.85
C GLY A 20 -20.48 1.06 -4.23
N THR A 21 -19.26 0.94 -3.70
CA THR A 21 -18.17 1.87 -3.97
C THR A 21 -17.24 1.26 -5.01
N TYR A 22 -16.87 2.04 -6.01
CA TYR A 22 -15.99 1.60 -7.08
C TYR A 22 -14.93 2.66 -7.37
N ARG A 23 -13.73 2.21 -7.69
CA ARG A 23 -12.72 3.07 -8.33
C ARG A 23 -13.13 3.23 -9.80
N VAL A 24 -13.53 4.45 -10.18
CA VAL A 24 -14.16 4.75 -11.49
C VAL A 24 -13.26 4.31 -12.65
N ASP A 25 -11.97 4.63 -12.58
CA ASP A 25 -10.94 4.23 -13.54
C ASP A 25 -10.86 2.70 -13.73
N LEU A 26 -10.84 1.95 -12.63
CA LEU A 26 -10.80 0.49 -12.69
C LEU A 26 -12.13 -0.11 -13.14
N TRP A 27 -13.25 0.54 -12.82
CA TRP A 27 -14.58 0.12 -13.22
C TRP A 27 -14.79 0.29 -14.73
N GLU A 28 -14.39 1.44 -15.28
CA GLU A 28 -14.40 1.68 -16.73
C GLU A 28 -13.53 0.67 -17.47
N GLN A 29 -12.32 0.41 -16.96
CA GLN A 29 -11.42 -0.60 -17.53
C GLN A 29 -12.02 -2.02 -17.45
N ALA A 30 -12.75 -2.34 -16.37
CA ALA A 30 -13.40 -3.62 -16.21
C ALA A 30 -14.58 -3.79 -17.18
N LEU A 31 -15.38 -2.75 -17.37
CA LEU A 31 -16.47 -2.72 -18.35
C LEU A 31 -15.94 -2.87 -19.78
N SER A 32 -14.86 -2.17 -20.13
CA SER A 32 -14.27 -2.25 -21.47
C SER A 32 -13.73 -3.65 -21.78
N GLN A 33 -13.17 -4.35 -20.77
CA GLN A 33 -12.68 -5.73 -20.92
C GLN A 33 -13.81 -6.78 -20.94
N SER A 34 -14.98 -6.43 -20.43
CA SER A 34 -16.11 -7.35 -20.25
C SER A 34 -17.22 -7.13 -21.27
N SER A 35 -16.97 -6.38 -22.35
CA SER A 35 -17.97 -6.06 -23.37
C SER A 35 -19.27 -5.48 -22.78
N ASN A 36 -19.16 -4.67 -21.73
CA ASN A 36 -20.28 -4.11 -20.95
C ASN A 36 -21.18 -5.14 -20.21
N ASP A 37 -20.80 -6.40 -20.13
CA ASP A 37 -21.44 -7.34 -19.21
C ASP A 37 -21.07 -6.97 -17.77
N THR A 38 -22.08 -6.61 -16.97
CA THR A 38 -21.89 -6.13 -15.60
C THR A 38 -21.43 -7.23 -14.64
N ALA A 39 -21.81 -8.49 -14.87
CA ALA A 39 -21.39 -9.61 -14.03
C ALA A 39 -19.90 -9.91 -14.27
N MET A 40 -19.50 -10.00 -15.54
CA MET A 40 -18.08 -10.16 -15.90
C MET A 40 -17.24 -8.95 -15.51
N ALA A 41 -17.79 -7.73 -15.58
CA ALA A 41 -17.10 -6.52 -15.15
C ALA A 41 -16.84 -6.53 -13.64
N ARG A 42 -17.72 -7.10 -12.81
CA ARG A 42 -17.46 -7.25 -11.37
C ARG A 42 -16.27 -8.17 -11.10
N GLU A 43 -16.22 -9.33 -11.75
CA GLU A 43 -15.09 -10.26 -11.62
C GLU A 43 -13.78 -9.61 -12.09
N THR A 44 -13.83 -8.91 -13.23
CA THR A 44 -12.69 -8.20 -13.78
C THR A 44 -12.23 -7.07 -12.85
N TYR A 45 -13.18 -6.31 -12.27
CA TYR A 45 -12.89 -5.26 -11.28
C TYR A 45 -12.19 -5.83 -10.06
N ILE A 46 -12.69 -6.94 -9.49
CA ILE A 46 -12.07 -7.56 -8.31
C ILE A 46 -10.63 -7.93 -8.60
N ARG A 47 -10.36 -8.53 -9.76
CA ARG A 47 -9.01 -8.90 -10.17
C ARG A 47 -8.10 -7.68 -10.28
N LEU A 48 -8.54 -6.64 -11.00
CA LEU A 48 -7.79 -5.39 -11.18
C LEU A 48 -7.52 -4.72 -9.83
N ARG A 49 -8.56 -4.59 -9.00
CA ARG A 49 -8.50 -3.93 -7.69
C ARG A 49 -7.59 -4.68 -6.73
N THR A 50 -7.68 -6.00 -6.69
CA THR A 50 -6.80 -6.86 -5.89
C THR A 50 -5.35 -6.66 -6.31
N GLN A 51 -5.05 -6.60 -7.60
CA GLN A 51 -3.70 -6.35 -8.10
C GLN A 51 -3.17 -4.98 -7.68
N THR A 52 -3.97 -3.91 -7.83
CA THR A 52 -3.60 -2.56 -7.39
C THR A 52 -3.33 -2.52 -5.89
N LEU A 53 -4.23 -3.10 -5.08
CA LEU A 53 -4.07 -3.16 -3.62
C LEU A 53 -2.81 -3.91 -3.21
N ARG A 54 -2.47 -5.03 -3.87
CA ARG A 54 -1.23 -5.76 -3.61
C ARG A 54 0.01 -4.91 -3.86
N GLN A 55 0.02 -4.12 -4.94
CA GLN A 55 1.13 -3.23 -5.24
C GLN A 55 1.25 -2.10 -4.20
N ASP A 56 0.13 -1.48 -3.84
CA ASP A 56 0.09 -0.39 -2.87
C ASP A 56 0.53 -0.86 -1.47
N VAL A 57 -0.03 -1.98 -1.00
CA VAL A 57 0.34 -2.59 0.29
C VAL A 57 1.82 -2.95 0.31
N GLY A 58 2.35 -3.56 -0.76
CA GLY A 58 3.77 -3.89 -0.86
C GLY A 58 4.66 -2.65 -0.78
N ARG A 59 4.29 -1.55 -1.46
CA ARG A 59 5.02 -0.28 -1.40
C ARG A 59 4.98 0.35 -0.01
N LEU A 60 3.82 0.34 0.65
CA LEU A 60 3.66 0.86 2.01
C LEU A 60 4.50 0.07 3.01
N LEU A 61 4.45 -1.26 2.97
CA LEU A 61 5.27 -2.12 3.82
C LEU A 61 6.77 -1.87 3.62
N ALA A 62 7.22 -1.79 2.37
CA ALA A 62 8.61 -1.47 2.06
C ALA A 62 9.00 -0.05 2.53
N GLY A 63 8.07 0.91 2.50
CA GLY A 63 8.25 2.24 3.08
C GLY A 63 8.45 2.18 4.59
N HIS A 64 7.57 1.48 5.31
CA HIS A 64 7.65 1.31 6.76
C HIS A 64 8.92 0.61 7.21
N ILE A 65 9.37 -0.43 6.49
CA ILE A 65 10.63 -1.13 6.79
C ILE A 65 11.82 -0.18 6.66
N ARG A 66 11.89 0.60 5.58
CA ARG A 66 12.97 1.58 5.37
C ARG A 66 12.97 2.66 6.45
N GLN A 67 11.80 3.14 6.86
CA GLN A 67 11.68 4.13 7.92
C GLN A 67 12.15 3.55 9.25
N ALA A 68 11.67 2.36 9.63
CA ALA A 68 12.08 1.70 10.87
C ALA A 68 13.59 1.44 10.91
N LEU A 69 14.21 1.07 9.77
CA LEU A 69 15.66 0.90 9.69
C LEU A 69 16.42 2.22 9.85
N ALA A 70 15.89 3.32 9.32
CA ALA A 70 16.48 4.65 9.51
C ALA A 70 16.36 5.14 10.95
N ASP A 71 15.26 4.81 11.62
CA ASP A 71 15.01 5.15 13.02
C ASP A 71 15.90 4.31 13.97
N ASP A 72 16.17 3.05 13.63
CA ASP A 72 17.07 2.15 14.38
C ASP A 72 18.56 2.42 14.10
N ALA A 73 18.89 3.03 12.96
CA ALA A 73 20.27 3.35 12.63
C ALA A 73 20.88 4.28 13.70
N PRO A 74 22.04 3.92 14.29
CA PRO A 74 22.67 4.77 15.28
C PRO A 74 22.96 6.13 14.64
N ARG A 75 22.46 7.21 15.28
CA ARG A 75 22.83 8.57 14.90
C ARG A 75 24.34 8.62 14.80
N ARG A 76 24.85 8.94 13.61
CA ARG A 76 26.30 9.17 13.43
C ARG A 76 26.70 10.15 14.51
N ALA A 77 27.73 9.81 15.29
CA ALA A 77 28.25 10.72 16.29
C ALA A 77 28.63 12.01 15.56
N ASP A 78 27.81 13.03 15.72
CA ASP A 78 28.08 14.35 15.17
C ASP A 78 29.47 14.72 15.68
N PHE A 79 30.37 15.10 14.78
CA PHE A 79 31.64 15.68 15.18
C PHE A 79 31.33 16.78 16.19
N LYS A 80 31.98 16.75 17.38
CA LYS A 80 31.76 17.67 18.51
C LYS A 80 31.29 19.03 18.00
N SER A 81 30.05 19.38 18.28
CA SER A 81 29.54 20.70 17.92
C SER A 81 30.35 21.75 18.68
N ALA A 82 30.53 22.94 18.12
CA ALA A 82 31.21 24.05 18.81
C ALA A 82 30.60 24.31 20.22
N ARG A 83 29.29 24.04 20.37
CA ARG A 83 28.58 24.08 21.66
C ARG A 83 29.09 23.10 22.71
N ASP A 84 29.66 21.97 22.31
CA ASP A 84 30.22 20.96 23.22
C ASP A 84 31.66 21.30 23.67
N LEU A 85 32.34 22.19 22.92
CA LEU A 85 33.68 22.68 23.26
C LEU A 85 33.64 23.82 24.29
N GLU A 86 32.58 24.63 24.29
CA GLU A 86 32.40 25.75 25.23
C GLU A 86 32.06 25.33 26.66
N ARG A 87 31.66 24.08 26.89
CA ARG A 87 31.27 23.59 28.22
C ARG A 87 32.42 23.10 29.10
N LYS A 88 33.67 23.22 28.63
CA LYS A 88 34.85 22.59 29.28
C LYS A 88 35.95 23.55 29.70
N THR A 89 35.68 24.86 29.71
CA THR A 89 36.53 25.89 30.36
C THR A 89 35.79 26.43 31.57
#